data_AF-X6NED8-F1
#
_entry.id   AF-X6NED8-F1
#
_cell.length_a   1.000
_cell.length_b   1.000
_cell.length_c   1.000
_cell.angle_alpha   90.00
_cell.angle_beta   90.00
_cell.angle_gamma   90.00
#
_symmetry.space_group_name_H-M   'P 1'
#
loop_
_entity.id
_entity.type
_entity.pdbx_description
1 polymer ?
#
loop_
_entity_poly.entity_id
_entity_poly.type
_entity_poly.pdbx_seq_one_letter_code
_entity_poly.pdbx_strand_id
1 'polypeptide(L)'
;ANAKEWQYQEVCYWLNQIEFAQYIPTFAKHKIDGEILLRDMSATILHEDLEVRRFHTGKIVREIQKLKQVWLFFWYLFECAFILLYDLFRLIKIAISAKTQIGELQTLTSRLEKEKKETEEKMEELMNRPKIQDDEMIIRKEEYEAINKEMARLAEQVDRSEEELTKAKEAVVPAQETASKFLEEEVFFSNSKIKHN
;
A
#
# COMPACT_ATOMS: atom_id res chain seq x y z
N ALA A 1 -22.96 5.13 -16.81
CA ALA A 1 -24.09 5.62 -15.99
C ALA A 1 -24.56 4.47 -15.11
N ASN A 2 -24.74 4.70 -13.81
CA ASN A 2 -25.19 3.67 -12.86
C ASN A 2 -26.70 3.44 -13.03
N ALA A 3 -27.10 2.26 -13.52
CA ALA A 3 -28.51 1.96 -13.79
C ALA A 3 -29.40 1.99 -12.54
N LYS A 4 -28.81 1.88 -11.34
CA LYS A 4 -29.52 2.01 -10.06
C LYS A 4 -30.06 3.42 -9.80
N GLU A 5 -29.37 4.44 -10.32
CA GLU A 5 -29.70 5.85 -10.09
C GLU A 5 -30.65 6.41 -11.15
N TRP A 6 -30.99 5.60 -12.16
CA TRP A 6 -31.85 6.01 -13.24
C TRP A 6 -33.22 6.45 -12.74
N GLN A 7 -33.64 7.63 -13.18
CA GLN A 7 -35.02 8.08 -13.07
C GLN A 7 -35.90 7.34 -14.08
N TYR A 8 -37.22 7.37 -13.89
CA TYR A 8 -38.15 6.66 -14.77
C TYR A 8 -38.05 7.08 -16.24
N GLN A 9 -37.66 8.33 -16.53
CA GLN A 9 -37.42 8.80 -17.91
C GLN A 9 -36.22 8.10 -18.55
N GLU A 10 -35.15 7.86 -17.78
CA GLU A 10 -33.96 7.14 -18.24
C GLU A 10 -34.26 5.66 -18.47
N VAL A 11 -35.11 5.06 -17.62
CA VAL A 11 -35.64 3.69 -17.85
C VAL A 11 -36.47 3.63 -19.14
N CYS A 12 -37.33 4.63 -19.39
CA CYS A 12 -38.09 4.72 -20.63
C CYS A 12 -37.18 4.88 -21.86
N TYR A 13 -36.13 5.70 -21.74
CA TYR A 13 -35.12 5.83 -22.79
C TYR A 13 -34.40 4.50 -23.05
N TRP A 14 -34.01 3.78 -21.99
CA TRP A 14 -33.39 2.46 -22.11
C TRP A 14 -34.33 1.44 -22.78
N LEU A 15 -35.63 1.43 -22.44
CA LEU A 15 -36.62 0.60 -23.12
C LEU A 15 -36.69 0.87 -24.62
N ASN A 16 -36.56 2.13 -25.02
CA ASN A 16 -36.46 2.50 -26.44
C ASN A 16 -35.20 1.91 -27.08
N GLN A 17 -34.05 1.98 -26.40
CA GLN A 17 -32.78 1.44 -26.89
C GLN A 17 -32.80 -0.08 -27.09
N ILE A 18 -33.56 -0.82 -26.26
CA ILE A 18 -33.70 -2.28 -26.39
C ILE A 18 -34.88 -2.70 -27.29
N GLU A 19 -35.43 -1.77 -28.07
CA GLU A 19 -36.51 -1.96 -29.05
C GLU A 19 -37.86 -2.38 -28.44
N PHE A 20 -38.14 -1.89 -27.22
CA PHE A 20 -39.35 -2.16 -26.46
C PHE A 20 -40.16 -0.90 -26.15
N ALA A 21 -40.10 0.09 -27.05
CA ALA A 21 -40.75 1.39 -26.90
C ALA A 21 -42.27 1.30 -26.67
N GLN A 22 -42.92 0.25 -27.17
CA GLN A 22 -44.35 -0.01 -26.95
C GLN A 22 -44.73 -0.20 -25.47
N TYR A 23 -43.77 -0.52 -24.60
CA TYR A 23 -44.00 -0.69 -23.16
C TYR A 23 -43.68 0.56 -22.35
N ILE A 24 -43.15 1.62 -22.98
CA ILE A 24 -42.86 2.90 -22.32
C ILE A 24 -44.08 3.49 -21.62
N PRO A 25 -45.29 3.54 -22.21
CA PRO A 25 -46.45 4.12 -21.52
C PRO A 25 -46.76 3.41 -20.20
N THR A 26 -46.64 2.08 -20.18
CA THR A 26 -46.87 1.29 -18.96
C THR A 26 -45.77 1.53 -17.93
N PHE A 27 -44.49 1.48 -18.32
CA PHE A 27 -43.39 1.74 -17.39
C PHE A 27 -43.42 3.16 -16.83
N ALA A 28 -43.78 4.16 -17.64
CA ALA A 28 -43.94 5.55 -17.22
C ALA A 28 -45.14 5.71 -16.27
N LYS A 29 -46.28 5.08 -16.58
CA LYS A 29 -47.49 5.09 -15.73
C LYS A 29 -47.20 4.55 -14.34
N HIS A 30 -46.44 3.46 -14.26
CA HIS A 30 -46.03 2.82 -13.01
C HIS A 30 -44.78 3.45 -12.38
N LYS A 31 -44.21 4.50 -13.00
CA LYS A 31 -43.00 5.19 -12.54
C LYS A 31 -41.85 4.24 -12.21
N ILE A 32 -41.61 3.26 -13.07
CA ILE A 32 -40.53 2.29 -12.89
C ILE A 32 -39.19 3.01 -13.03
N ASP A 33 -38.47 3.17 -11.93
CA ASP A 33 -37.12 3.74 -11.86
C ASP A 33 -36.04 2.65 -11.88
N GLY A 34 -34.77 3.05 -11.82
CA GLY A 34 -33.62 2.16 -11.86
C GLY A 34 -33.55 1.17 -10.69
N GLU A 35 -33.97 1.58 -9.50
CA GLU A 35 -33.96 0.72 -8.30
C GLU A 35 -35.02 -0.38 -8.45
N ILE A 36 -36.24 -0.03 -8.85
CA ILE A 36 -37.34 -0.97 -9.11
C ILE A 36 -36.99 -1.88 -10.30
N LEU A 37 -36.44 -1.31 -11.39
CA LEU A 37 -36.04 -2.03 -12.59
C LEU A 37 -35.04 -3.14 -12.27
N LEU A 38 -34.05 -2.85 -11.43
CA LEU A 38 -33.00 -3.80 -11.10
C LEU A 38 -33.43 -4.77 -9.99
N ARG A 39 -34.19 -4.35 -8.97
CA ARG A 39 -34.47 -5.21 -7.81
C ARG A 39 -35.71 -6.06 -7.98
N ASP A 40 -36.77 -5.48 -8.52
CA ASP A 40 -38.11 -6.03 -8.37
C ASP A 40 -38.64 -6.61 -9.68
N MET A 41 -38.08 -6.23 -10.83
CA MET A 41 -38.56 -6.74 -12.11
C MET A 41 -38.25 -8.22 -12.34
N SER A 42 -39.31 -9.03 -12.29
CA SER A 42 -39.32 -10.45 -12.66
C SER A 42 -40.14 -10.68 -13.92
N ALA A 43 -39.99 -11.86 -14.54
CA ALA A 43 -40.81 -12.23 -15.71
C ALA A 43 -42.32 -12.23 -15.37
N THR A 44 -42.67 -12.58 -14.13
CA THR A 44 -44.03 -12.57 -13.61
C THR A 44 -44.57 -11.15 -13.50
N ILE A 45 -43.85 -10.25 -12.83
CA ILE A 45 -44.25 -8.84 -12.66
C ILE A 45 -44.36 -8.14 -14.01
N LEU A 46 -43.43 -8.39 -14.93
CA LEU A 46 -43.50 -7.86 -16.29
C LEU A 46 -44.78 -8.32 -17.00
N HIS A 47 -45.15 -9.59 -16.86
CA HIS A 47 -46.30 -10.16 -17.56
C HIS A 47 -47.63 -9.76 -16.93
N GLU A 48 -47.73 -9.91 -15.61
CA GLU A 48 -48.98 -9.81 -14.85
C GLU A 48 -49.29 -8.36 -14.48
N ASP A 49 -48.30 -7.59 -14.02
CA ASP A 49 -48.52 -6.23 -13.51
C ASP A 49 -48.28 -5.14 -14.56
N LEU A 50 -47.34 -5.39 -15.49
CA LEU A 50 -46.97 -4.44 -16.55
C LEU A 50 -47.48 -4.85 -17.94
N GLU A 51 -48.31 -5.91 -18.01
CA GLU A 51 -48.99 -6.39 -19.22
C GLU A 51 -48.04 -6.62 -20.42
N VAL A 52 -46.77 -6.92 -20.14
CA VAL A 52 -45.78 -7.24 -21.16
C VAL A 52 -46.12 -8.59 -21.76
N ARG A 53 -46.08 -8.68 -23.09
CA ARG A 53 -46.34 -9.95 -23.80
C ARG A 53 -45.35 -11.01 -23.33
N ARG A 54 -45.84 -12.21 -23.04
CA ARG A 54 -45.03 -13.32 -22.51
C ARG A 54 -43.76 -13.64 -23.32
N PHE A 55 -43.80 -13.46 -24.63
CA PHE A 55 -42.64 -13.67 -25.51
C PHE A 55 -41.58 -12.56 -25.40
N HIS A 56 -41.95 -11.38 -24.92
CA HIS A 56 -41.06 -10.23 -24.74
C HIS A 56 -40.43 -10.17 -23.35
N THR A 57 -41.11 -10.70 -22.32
CA THR A 57 -40.60 -10.70 -20.94
C THR A 57 -39.22 -11.32 -20.84
N GLY A 58 -38.98 -12.45 -21.51
CA GLY A 58 -37.67 -13.11 -21.51
C GLY A 58 -36.53 -12.24 -22.06
N LYS A 59 -36.76 -11.44 -23.12
CA LYS A 59 -35.73 -10.53 -23.66
C LYS A 59 -35.47 -9.38 -22.69
N ILE A 60 -36.53 -8.75 -22.16
CA ILE A 60 -36.40 -7.66 -21.18
C ILE A 60 -35.66 -8.11 -19.92
N VAL A 61 -36.00 -9.27 -19.36
CA VAL A 61 -35.29 -9.82 -18.19
C VAL A 61 -33.80 -10.03 -18.48
N ARG A 62 -33.43 -10.55 -19.65
CA ARG A 62 -32.01 -10.71 -20.02
C ARG A 62 -31.28 -9.36 -20.11
N GLU A 63 -31.90 -8.34 -20.68
CA GLU A 63 -31.31 -7.00 -20.72
C GLU A 63 -31.15 -6.40 -19.32
N ILE A 64 -32.12 -6.60 -18.41
CA ILE A 64 -31.99 -6.22 -17.00
C ILE A 64 -30.81 -6.94 -16.34
N GLN A 65 -30.61 -8.22 -16.62
CA GLN A 65 -29.45 -8.97 -16.09
C GLN A 65 -28.11 -8.43 -16.60
N LYS A 66 -28.03 -7.98 -17.87
CA LYS A 66 -26.83 -7.31 -18.38
C LYS A 66 -26.53 -6.02 -17.63
N LEU A 67 -27.56 -5.21 -17.32
CA LEU A 67 -27.39 -3.99 -16.52
C LEU A 67 -26.81 -4.31 -15.13
N LYS A 68 -27.26 -5.41 -14.49
CA LYS A 68 -26.72 -5.88 -13.20
C LYS A 68 -25.26 -6.30 -13.29
N GLN A 69 -24.88 -7.00 -14.36
CA GLN A 69 -23.50 -7.50 -14.53
C GLN A 69 -22.49 -6.37 -14.70
N VAL A 70 -22.84 -5.34 -15.47
CA VAL A 70 -21.98 -4.14 -15.60
C VAL A 70 -21.72 -3.53 -14.22
N TRP A 71 -22.74 -3.42 -13.39
CA TRP A 71 -22.60 -2.88 -12.03
C TRP A 71 -21.70 -3.74 -11.13
N LEU A 72 -21.87 -5.07 -11.14
CA LEU A 72 -21.04 -5.99 -10.37
C LEU A 72 -19.57 -5.96 -10.80
N PHE A 73 -19.31 -5.83 -12.11
CA PHE A 73 -17.95 -5.75 -12.64
C PHE A 73 -17.26 -4.44 -12.22
N PHE A 74 -17.95 -3.31 -12.31
CA PHE A 74 -17.43 -2.01 -11.85
C PHE A 74 -17.19 -1.99 -10.33
N TRP A 75 -18.09 -2.58 -9.54
CA TRP A 75 -17.92 -2.70 -8.09
C TRP A 75 -16.70 -3.55 -7.73
N TYR A 76 -16.57 -4.72 -8.35
CA TYR A 76 -15.43 -5.62 -8.12
C TYR A 76 -14.09 -4.98 -8.51
N LEU A 77 -14.05 -4.28 -9.65
CA LEU A 77 -12.87 -3.50 -10.06
C LEU A 77 -12.50 -2.42 -9.05
N PHE A 78 -13.50 -1.73 -8.50
CA PHE A 78 -13.26 -0.67 -7.51
C PHE A 78 -12.73 -1.23 -6.19
N GLU A 79 -13.32 -2.32 -5.69
CA GLU A 79 -12.85 -3.00 -4.47
C GLU A 79 -11.42 -3.54 -4.63
N CYS A 80 -11.12 -4.17 -5.77
CA CYS A 80 -9.75 -4.63 -6.06
C CYS A 80 -8.77 -3.46 -6.14
N ALA A 81 -9.12 -2.35 -6.80
CA ALA A 81 -8.28 -1.17 -6.88
C ALA A 81 -8.03 -0.56 -5.49
N PHE A 82 -9.06 -0.55 -4.62
CA PHE A 82 -8.94 -0.04 -3.26
C PHE A 82 -7.99 -0.90 -2.41
N ILE A 83 -8.09 -2.23 -2.49
CA ILE A 83 -7.19 -3.15 -1.79
C ILE A 83 -5.74 -2.94 -2.25
N LEU A 84 -5.51 -2.89 -3.57
CA LEU A 84 -4.17 -2.68 -4.14
C LEU A 84 -3.57 -1.33 -3.73
N LEU A 85 -4.38 -0.26 -3.75
CA LEU A 85 -3.94 1.06 -3.30
C LEU A 85 -3.62 1.06 -1.80
N TYR A 86 -4.43 0.42 -0.97
CA TYR A 86 -4.21 0.35 0.47
C TYR A 86 -2.89 -0.35 0.81
N ASP A 87 -2.61 -1.47 0.16
CA ASP A 87 -1.35 -2.20 0.35
C ASP A 87 -0.15 -1.38 -0.15
N LEU A 88 -0.27 -0.67 -1.28
CA LEU A 88 0.77 0.24 -1.76
C LEU A 88 1.06 1.35 -0.74
N PHE A 89 0.02 2.01 -0.21
CA PHE A 89 0.18 3.04 0.82
C PHE A 89 0.84 2.49 2.10
N ARG A 90 0.52 1.25 2.49
CA ARG A 90 1.13 0.57 3.63
C ARG A 90 2.63 0.35 3.41
N LEU A 91 3.02 -0.12 2.23
CA LEU A 91 4.44 -0.33 1.88
C LEU A 91 5.23 0.98 1.86
N ILE A 92 4.65 2.04 1.30
CA ILE A 92 5.28 3.37 1.27
C ILE A 92 5.54 3.88 2.70
N LYS A 93 4.58 3.73 3.63
CA LYS A 93 4.78 4.13 5.02
C LYS A 93 5.90 3.36 5.71
N ILE A 94 5.98 2.05 5.49
CA ILE A 94 7.04 1.20 6.06
C ILE A 94 8.41 1.66 5.52
N ALA A 95 8.51 1.90 4.21
CA ALA A 95 9.75 2.33 3.58
C ALA A 95 10.23 3.70 4.11
N ILE A 96 9.32 4.66 4.28
CA ILE A 96 9.64 5.98 4.85
C ILE A 96 10.14 5.83 6.29
N SER A 97 9.44 5.03 7.12
CA SER A 97 9.83 4.81 8.52
C SER A 97 11.21 4.16 8.64
N ALA A 98 11.50 3.14 7.83
CA ALA A 98 12.79 2.47 7.84
C ALA A 98 13.92 3.41 7.40
N LYS A 99 13.66 4.27 6.40
CA LYS A 99 14.64 5.26 5.94
C LYS A 99 15.01 6.27 7.03
N THR A 100 14.04 6.70 7.83
CA THR A 100 14.31 7.60 8.97
C THR A 100 15.19 6.93 10.01
N GLN A 101 14.88 5.69 10.40
CA GLN A 101 15.67 4.94 11.40
C GLN A 101 17.10 4.70 10.92
N ILE A 102 17.29 4.37 9.64
CA ILE A 102 18.63 4.21 9.06
C ILE A 102 19.45 5.51 9.16
N GLY A 103 18.81 6.66 8.92
CA GLY A 103 19.48 7.96 9.07
C GLY A 103 19.91 8.24 10.51
N GLU A 104 19.06 7.96 11.49
CA GLU A 104 19.37 8.12 12.91
C GLU A 104 20.53 7.21 13.34
N LEU A 105 20.50 5.93 12.96
CA LEU A 105 21.58 4.98 13.22
C LEU A 105 22.90 5.44 12.60
N GLN A 106 22.90 5.92 11.35
CA GLN A 106 24.12 6.45 10.71
C GLN A 106 24.72 7.62 11.49
N THR A 107 23.89 8.55 11.97
CA THR A 107 24.38 9.67 12.78
C THR A 107 24.97 9.22 14.11
N LEU A 108 24.40 8.18 14.72
CA LEU A 108 24.91 7.62 15.98
C LEU A 108 26.26 6.93 15.78
N THR A 109 26.42 6.16 14.70
CA THR A 109 27.69 5.51 14.35
C THR A 109 28.80 6.53 14.18
N SER A 110 28.58 7.60 13.39
CA SER A 110 29.59 8.64 13.20
C SER A 110 29.99 9.37 14.49
N ARG A 111 29.05 9.50 15.45
CA ARG A 111 29.34 10.10 16.75
C ARG A 111 30.22 9.17 17.60
N LEU A 112 29.87 7.89 17.67
CA LEU A 112 30.64 6.90 18.42
C LEU A 112 32.06 6.72 17.87
N GLU A 113 32.22 6.74 16.55
CA GLU A 113 33.55 6.71 15.92
C GLU A 113 34.42 7.90 16.33
N LYS A 114 33.81 9.11 16.40
CA LYS A 114 34.52 10.31 16.86
C LYS A 114 34.92 10.20 18.32
N GLU A 115 34.00 9.77 19.20
CA GLU A 115 34.28 9.59 20.63
C GLU A 115 35.35 8.51 20.87
N LYS A 116 35.33 7.42 20.10
CA LYS A 116 36.37 6.40 20.10
C LYS A 116 37.74 6.99 19.73
N LYS A 117 37.81 7.75 18.63
CA LYS A 117 39.06 8.39 18.19
C LYS A 117 39.63 9.36 19.24
N GLU A 118 38.79 10.20 19.84
CA GLU A 118 39.21 11.12 20.91
C GLU A 118 39.75 10.35 22.14
N THR A 119 39.19 9.17 22.42
CA THR A 119 39.64 8.32 23.52
C THR A 119 40.97 7.62 23.21
N GLU A 120 41.15 7.16 21.97
CA GLU A 120 42.42 6.59 21.47
C GLU A 120 43.56 7.64 21.54
N GLU A 121 43.30 8.87 21.10
CA GLU A 121 44.27 9.98 21.16
C GLU A 121 44.69 10.31 22.61
N LYS A 122 43.73 10.34 23.56
CA LYS A 122 44.03 10.54 24.98
C LYS A 122 44.88 9.41 25.56
N MET A 123 44.60 8.16 25.16
CA MET A 123 45.37 7.02 25.62
C MET A 123 46.82 7.07 25.10
N GLU A 124 47.01 7.47 23.85
CA GLU A 124 48.33 7.68 23.25
C GLU A 124 49.10 8.82 23.94
N GLU A 125 48.44 9.94 24.29
CA GLU A 125 49.05 11.03 25.06
C GLU A 125 49.56 10.53 26.43
N LEU A 126 48.74 9.73 27.13
CA LEU A 126 49.12 9.15 28.43
C LEU A 126 50.30 8.18 28.30
N MET A 127 50.36 7.36 27.26
CA MET A 127 51.49 6.45 27.01
C MET A 127 52.80 7.21 26.72
N ASN A 128 52.71 8.37 26.08
CA ASN A 128 53.87 9.16 25.67
C ASN A 128 54.37 10.16 26.74
N ARG A 129 53.70 10.27 27.91
CA ARG A 129 54.17 11.14 28.99
C ARG A 129 55.50 10.64 29.60
N PRO A 130 56.47 11.53 29.89
CA PRO A 130 57.69 11.14 30.57
C PRO A 130 57.42 10.51 31.94
N LYS A 131 58.22 9.52 32.33
CA LYS A 131 58.14 8.84 33.64
C LYS A 131 58.51 9.81 34.76
N ILE A 132 57.61 9.96 35.73
CA ILE A 132 57.79 10.76 36.96
C ILE A 132 57.61 9.82 38.17
N GLN A 133 58.11 10.24 39.34
CA GLN A 133 58.20 9.55 40.65
C GLN A 133 56.98 8.68 41.06
N ASP A 134 57.27 7.66 41.87
CA ASP A 134 56.43 6.49 42.18
C ASP A 134 54.98 6.78 42.63
N ASP A 135 54.73 7.91 43.29
CA ASP A 135 53.39 8.29 43.78
C ASP A 135 52.45 8.78 42.65
N GLU A 136 52.99 9.37 41.56
CA GLU A 136 52.23 9.69 40.35
C GLU A 136 51.91 8.44 39.51
N MET A 137 52.65 7.35 39.70
CA MET A 137 52.51 6.12 38.94
C MET A 137 51.21 5.37 39.27
N ILE A 138 50.72 5.46 40.51
CA ILE A 138 49.47 4.84 40.98
C ILE A 138 48.27 5.52 40.34
N ILE A 139 48.23 6.86 40.37
CA ILE A 139 47.15 7.67 39.75
C ILE A 139 47.09 7.42 38.24
N ARG A 140 48.25 7.40 37.55
CA ARG A 140 48.28 7.13 36.10
C ARG A 140 47.81 5.72 35.75
N LYS A 141 48.07 4.72 36.60
CA LYS A 141 47.62 3.34 36.35
C LYS A 141 46.10 3.21 36.48
N GLU A 142 45.50 3.86 37.48
CA GLU A 142 44.04 3.90 37.66
C GLU A 142 43.34 4.64 36.51
N GLU A 143 43.88 5.77 36.05
CA GLU A 143 43.38 6.50 34.88
C GLU A 143 43.47 5.64 33.61
N TYR A 144 44.57 4.93 33.42
CA TYR A 144 44.77 4.03 32.27
C TYR A 144 43.79 2.85 32.29
N GLU A 145 43.59 2.21 33.45
CA GLU A 145 42.63 1.12 33.61
C GLU A 145 41.18 1.61 33.38
N ALA A 146 40.84 2.82 33.84
CA ALA A 146 39.53 3.43 33.61
C ALA A 146 39.28 3.70 32.12
N ILE A 147 40.27 4.25 31.40
CA ILE A 147 40.17 4.51 29.96
C ILE A 147 40.07 3.21 29.16
N ASN A 148 40.86 2.20 29.50
CA ASN A 148 40.77 0.88 28.85
C ASN A 148 39.40 0.23 29.02
N LYS A 149 38.80 0.37 30.22
CA LYS A 149 37.47 -0.14 30.49
C LYS A 149 36.40 0.59 29.66
N GLU A 150 36.53 1.90 29.49
CA GLU A 150 35.61 2.69 28.67
C GLU A 150 35.77 2.39 27.17
N MET A 151 37.01 2.21 26.70
CA MET A 151 37.33 1.74 25.34
C MET A 151 36.65 0.39 25.04
N ALA A 152 36.76 -0.58 25.95
CA ALA A 152 36.11 -1.87 25.79
C ALA A 152 34.57 -1.74 25.74
N ARG A 153 34.00 -0.87 26.58
CA ARG A 153 32.54 -0.61 26.61
C ARG A 153 32.05 0.03 25.30
N LEU A 154 32.79 1.00 24.77
CA LEU A 154 32.46 1.69 23.52
C LEU A 154 32.58 0.76 22.32
N ALA A 155 33.63 -0.07 22.26
CA ALA A 155 33.79 -1.07 21.20
C ALA A 155 32.59 -2.03 21.15
N GLU A 156 32.15 -2.54 22.31
CA GLU A 156 30.97 -3.41 22.39
C GLU A 156 29.66 -2.69 21.99
N GLN A 157 29.56 -1.37 22.20
CA GLN A 157 28.42 -0.58 21.72
C GLN A 157 28.44 -0.36 20.20
N VAL A 158 29.61 -0.13 19.62
CA VAL A 158 29.79 -0.02 18.16
C VAL A 158 29.42 -1.34 17.49
N ASP A 159 29.96 -2.47 17.96
CA ASP A 159 29.68 -3.79 17.39
C ASP A 159 28.18 -4.11 17.40
N ARG A 160 27.49 -3.83 18.52
CA ARG A 160 26.03 -4.00 18.62
C ARG A 160 25.26 -3.12 17.63
N SER A 161 25.67 -1.85 17.49
CA SER A 161 25.00 -0.90 16.61
C SER A 161 25.22 -1.25 15.13
N GLU A 162 26.40 -1.75 14.77
CA GLU A 162 26.69 -2.23 13.41
C GLU A 162 25.89 -3.50 13.07
N GLU A 163 25.71 -4.41 14.02
CA GLU A 163 24.87 -5.58 13.86
C GLU A 163 23.40 -5.20 13.64
N GLU A 164 22.88 -4.25 14.42
CA GLU A 164 21.52 -3.71 14.26
C GLU A 164 21.34 -2.99 12.92
N LEU A 165 22.33 -2.20 12.49
CA LEU A 165 22.32 -1.54 11.19
C LEU A 165 22.28 -2.55 10.04
N THR A 166 23.03 -3.65 10.17
CA THR A 166 23.08 -4.71 9.17
C THR A 166 21.74 -5.42 9.07
N LYS A 167 21.14 -5.81 10.21
CA LYS A 167 19.79 -6.40 10.26
C LYS A 167 18.72 -5.46 9.70
N ALA A 168 18.80 -4.17 10.00
CA ALA A 168 17.87 -3.16 9.48
C ALA A 168 17.99 -3.00 7.96
N LYS A 169 19.21 -3.00 7.40
CA LYS A 169 19.43 -2.97 5.95
C LYS A 169 18.92 -4.24 5.27
N GLU A 170 19.20 -5.41 5.83
CA GLU A 170 18.71 -6.71 5.32
C GLU A 170 17.18 -6.80 5.32
N ALA A 171 16.50 -6.17 6.29
CA ALA A 171 15.03 -6.11 6.32
C ALA A 171 14.42 -5.20 5.24
N VAL A 172 15.18 -4.22 4.73
CA VAL A 172 14.72 -3.27 3.71
C VAL A 172 14.89 -3.82 2.29
N VAL A 173 15.91 -4.64 2.02
CA VAL A 173 16.16 -5.28 0.71
C VAL A 173 14.96 -6.08 0.19
N PRO A 174 14.32 -6.99 0.94
CA PRO A 174 13.17 -7.74 0.45
C PRO A 174 11.95 -6.85 0.21
N ALA A 175 11.79 -5.74 0.95
CA ALA A 175 10.72 -4.77 0.70
C ALA A 175 10.97 -4.00 -0.62
N GLN A 176 12.23 -3.67 -0.93
CA GLN A 176 12.62 -3.01 -2.18
C GLN A 176 12.57 -3.93 -3.40
N GLU A 177 13.01 -5.19 -3.27
CA GLU A 177 12.89 -6.20 -4.34
C GLU A 177 11.45 -6.58 -4.62
N THR A 178 10.61 -6.69 -3.57
CA THR A 178 9.18 -6.95 -3.74
C THR A 178 8.51 -5.76 -4.45
N ALA A 179 8.80 -4.52 -4.04
CA ALA A 179 8.28 -3.33 -4.72
C ALA A 179 8.75 -3.22 -6.19
N SER A 180 9.99 -3.60 -6.48
CA SER A 180 10.53 -3.56 -7.85
C SER A 180 9.94 -4.66 -8.75
N LYS A 181 9.75 -5.88 -8.24
CA LYS A 181 9.06 -6.96 -8.97
C LYS A 181 7.61 -6.62 -9.29
N PHE A 182 6.89 -6.01 -8.34
CA PHE A 182 5.52 -5.53 -8.58
C PHE A 182 5.47 -4.45 -9.68
N LEU A 183 6.44 -3.53 -9.71
CA LEU A 183 6.54 -2.50 -10.76
C LEU A 183 6.91 -3.09 -12.13
N GLU A 184 7.82 -4.06 -12.19
CA GLU A 184 8.21 -4.73 -13.45
C GLU A 184 7.07 -5.57 -14.03
N GLU A 185 6.29 -6.26 -13.20
CA GLU A 185 5.10 -6.99 -13.64
C GLU A 185 4.02 -6.03 -14.19
N GLU A 186 3.78 -4.89 -13.56
CA GLU A 186 2.83 -3.88 -14.05
C GLU A 186 3.23 -3.28 -15.41
N VAL A 187 4.53 -3.00 -15.61
CA VAL A 187 5.06 -2.50 -16.89
C VAL A 187 4.97 -3.57 -17.98
N PHE A 188 5.19 -4.85 -17.65
CA PHE A 188 5.03 -5.95 -18.58
C PHE A 188 3.57 -6.13 -19.03
N PHE A 189 2.61 -6.08 -18.10
CA PHE A 189 1.18 -6.15 -18.43
C PHE A 189 0.68 -4.96 -19.25
N SER A 190 1.20 -3.76 -18.98
CA SER A 190 0.87 -2.54 -19.73
C SER A 190 1.41 -2.57 -21.16
N ASN A 191 2.64 -3.06 -21.37
CA ASN A 191 3.24 -3.18 -22.70
C ASN A 191 2.66 -4.34 -23.54
N SER A 192 2.15 -5.39 -22.90
CA SER A 192 1.46 -6.51 -23.56
C SER A 192 0.15 -6.08 -24.22
N LYS A 193 -0.62 -5.19 -23.58
CA LYS A 193 -1.90 -4.68 -24.14
C LYS A 193 -1.74 -3.75 -25.34
N ILE A 194 -0.57 -3.12 -25.51
CA ILE A 194 -0.32 -2.18 -26.62
C ILE A 194 0.02 -2.92 -27.93
N LYS A 195 0.47 -4.18 -27.87
CA LYS A 195 0.88 -4.95 -29.06
C LYS A 195 -0.26 -5.70 -29.78
N HIS A 196 -1.50 -5.57 -29.33
CA HIS A 196 -2.66 -6.28 -29.91
C HIS A 196 -3.75 -5.37 -30.51
N ASN A 197 -3.44 -4.11 -30.81
CA ASN A 197 -4.28 -3.22 -31.63
C ASN A 197 -3.59 -2.89 -32.95
#